data_AF-A0AAW5JNN4-F1
#
_entry.id   AF-A0AAW5JNN4-F1
#
_cell.length_a   1.000
_cell.length_b   1.000
_cell.length_c   1.000
_cell.angle_alpha   90.00
_cell.angle_beta   90.00
_cell.angle_gamma   90.00
#
_symmetry.space_group_name_H-M   'P 1'
#
loop_
_entity.id
_entity.type
_entity.pdbx_description
1 polymer ?
#
loop_
_entity_poly.entity_id
_entity_poly.type
_entity_poly.pdbx_seq_one_letter_code
_entity_poly.pdbx_strand_id
1 'polypeptide(L)' 'MVEIGSLVPQDHLLRKMDAAVDFNRLYDMVEPLYCRDNGRTSIDPVVLFKMVLIQHLYGLSSLRRTAEEVGLNVAYR' A
#
# COMPACT_ATOMS: atom_id res chain seq x y z
N MET A 1 6.45 -25.26 7.67
CA MET A 1 5.42 -24.26 7.34
C MET A 1 6.14 -23.18 6.53
N VAL A 2 5.76 -22.95 5.28
CA VAL A 2 6.40 -21.91 4.45
C VAL A 2 5.76 -20.57 4.80
N GLU A 3 6.56 -19.62 5.28
CA GLU A 3 6.09 -18.27 5.57
C GLU A 3 5.93 -17.51 4.25
N ILE A 4 4.77 -16.90 4.01
CA ILE A 4 4.46 -16.20 2.75
C ILE A 4 5.47 -15.08 2.47
N GLY A 5 5.98 -14.43 3.53
CA GLY A 5 7.06 -13.46 3.43
C GLY A 5 8.37 -14.04 2.88
N SER A 6 8.69 -15.33 3.09
CA SER A 6 9.93 -15.92 2.56
C SER A 6 9.96 -16.05 1.03
N LEU A 7 8.80 -15.90 0.36
CA LEU A 7 8.68 -15.98 -1.10
C LEU A 7 9.12 -14.70 -1.82
N VAL A 8 9.24 -13.58 -1.10
CA VAL A 8 9.68 -12.30 -1.65
C VAL A 8 11.17 -12.12 -1.35
N PRO A 9 12.04 -11.92 -2.36
CA PRO A 9 13.47 -11.71 -2.15
C PRO A 9 13.73 -10.59 -1.13
N GLN A 10 14.71 -10.77 -0.25
CA GLN A 10 15.05 -9.74 0.75
C GLN A 10 15.49 -8.42 0.10
N ASP A 11 16.11 -8.50 -1.08
CA ASP A 11 16.57 -7.33 -1.83
C ASP A 11 15.48 -6.63 -2.65
N HIS A 12 14.23 -7.10 -2.55
CA HIS A 12 13.10 -6.56 -3.31
C HIS A 12 12.85 -5.08 -2.99
N LEU A 13 12.63 -4.27 -4.02
CA LEU A 13 12.48 -2.81 -3.91
C LEU A 13 11.43 -2.41 -2.88
N LEU A 14 10.25 -3.02 -2.92
CA LEU A 14 9.16 -2.66 -2.00
C LEU A 14 9.48 -2.94 -0.53
N ARG A 15 10.34 -3.93 -0.23
CA ARG A 15 10.81 -4.16 1.15
C ARG A 15 11.72 -3.07 1.62
N LYS A 16 12.65 -2.64 0.75
CA LYS A 16 13.55 -1.52 1.04
C LYS A 16 12.74 -0.24 1.28
N MET A 17 11.68 -0.03 0.50
CA MET A 17 10.79 1.12 0.66
C MET A 17 9.99 1.04 1.97
N ASP A 18 9.44 -0.11 2.30
CA ASP A 18 8.70 -0.31 3.55
C ASP A 18 9.57 -0.09 4.80
N ALA A 19 10.85 -0.46 4.72
CA ALA A 19 11.82 -0.19 5.77
C ALA A 19 12.31 1.26 5.82
N ALA A 20 12.27 1.98 4.69
CA ALA A 20 12.81 3.34 4.56
C ALA A 20 11.78 4.44 4.80
N VAL A 21 10.48 4.13 4.68
CA VAL A 21 9.40 5.12 4.73
C VAL A 21 8.49 4.83 5.93
N ASP A 22 8.40 5.79 6.85
CA ASP A 22 7.40 5.76 7.91
C ASP A 22 6.03 6.20 7.38
N PHE A 23 5.22 5.22 6.97
CA PHE A 23 3.88 5.46 6.44
C PHE A 23 2.89 5.94 7.50
N ASN A 24 3.18 5.84 8.81
CA ASN A 24 2.25 6.28 9.84
C ASN A 24 1.99 7.79 9.77
N ARG A 25 2.96 8.55 9.27
CA ARG A 25 2.80 10.00 9.05
C ARG A 25 1.66 10.34 8.09
N LEU A 26 1.22 9.40 7.25
CA LEU A 26 0.07 9.62 6.37
C LEU A 26 -1.21 9.84 7.18
N TYR A 27 -1.40 9.15 8.31
CA TYR A 27 -2.58 9.34 9.15
C TYR A 27 -2.67 10.79 9.65
N ASP A 28 -1.56 11.33 10.18
CA ASP A 28 -1.50 12.72 10.65
C ASP A 28 -1.82 13.73 9.53
N MET A 29 -1.35 13.46 8.31
CA MET A 29 -1.56 14.35 7.17
C MET A 29 -3.02 14.37 6.71
N VAL A 30 -3.69 13.21 6.72
CA VAL A 30 -5.04 13.08 6.16
C VAL A 30 -6.14 13.20 7.22
N GLU A 31 -5.84 13.02 8.50
CA GLU A 31 -6.83 13.11 9.60
C GLU A 31 -7.74 14.35 9.48
N PRO A 32 -7.21 15.58 9.22
CA PRO A 32 -8.06 16.77 9.15
C PRO A 32 -9.05 16.76 7.98
N LEU A 33 -8.84 15.90 6.97
CA LEU A 33 -9.68 15.79 5.78
C LEU A 33 -10.86 14.85 5.98
N TYR A 34 -10.87 14.05 7.05
CA TYR A 34 -11.92 13.09 7.34
C TYR A 34 -12.88 13.62 8.42
N CYS A 35 -14.17 13.39 8.22
CA CYS A 35 -15.17 13.64 9.25
C CYS A 35 -15.02 12.60 10.38
N ARG A 36 -15.05 13.05 11.64
CA ARG A 36 -14.82 12.20 12.81
C ARG A 36 -16.07 11.38 13.20
N ASP A 37 -17.24 11.87 12.83
CA ASP A 37 -18.49 11.60 13.51
C ASP A 37 -19.67 11.36 12.55
N ASN A 38 -19.52 11.69 11.27
CA ASN A 38 -20.53 11.39 10.25
C ASN A 38 -19.88 11.14 8.87
N GLY A 39 -19.37 9.93 8.67
CA GLY A 39 -18.68 9.55 7.44
C GLY A 39 -18.86 8.08 7.07
N ARG A 40 -18.72 7.79 5.78
CA ARG A 40 -18.56 6.40 5.31
C ARG A 40 -17.16 5.93 5.65
N THR A 41 -17.03 4.69 6.11
CA THR A 41 -15.72 4.07 6.36
C THR A 41 -14.85 4.16 5.10
N SER A 42 -13.72 4.86 5.23
CA SER A 42 -12.71 5.00 4.21
C SER A 42 -11.89 3.71 4.07
N ILE A 43 -11.29 3.50 2.90
CA ILE A 43 -10.14 2.61 2.79
C ILE A 43 -9.00 3.19 3.63
N ASP A 44 -8.18 2.33 4.21
CA ASP A 44 -7.00 2.73 4.96
C ASP A 44 -6.07 3.60 4.07
N PRO A 45 -5.67 4.80 4.53
CA PRO A 45 -4.89 5.73 3.72
C PRO A 45 -3.49 5.20 3.37
N VAL A 46 -2.86 4.39 4.24
CA VAL A 46 -1.58 3.76 3.95
C VAL A 46 -1.73 2.74 2.83
N VAL A 47 -2.80 1.93 2.86
CA VAL A 47 -3.11 0.97 1.79
C VAL A 47 -3.33 1.68 0.47
N LEU A 48 -4.16 2.73 0.44
CA LEU A 48 -4.43 3.49 -0.77
C LEU A 48 -3.15 4.12 -1.33
N PHE A 49 -2.32 4.70 -0.47
CA PHE A 49 -1.05 5.30 -0.89
C PHE A 49 -0.08 4.26 -1.45
N LYS A 50 0.08 3.10 -0.78
CA LYS A 50 0.92 2.00 -1.27
C LYS A 50 0.44 1.47 -2.63
N MET A 51 -0.87 1.38 -2.85
CA MET A 51 -1.43 1.01 -4.15
C MET A 51 -1.06 2.01 -5.24
N VAL A 52 -1.23 3.31 -4.99
CA VAL A 52 -0.84 4.36 -5.95
C VAL A 52 0.67 4.34 -6.18
N LEU A 53 1.47 4.10 -5.15
CA LEU A 53 2.92 4.02 -5.26
C LEU A 53 3.35 2.84 -6.15
N ILE A 54 2.80 1.65 -5.93
CA ILE A 54 3.01 0.47 -6.78
C ILE A 54 2.58 0.78 -8.22
N GLN A 55 1.42 1.42 -8.39
CA GLN A 55 0.93 1.82 -9.71
C GLN A 55 1.99 2.65 -10.47
N HIS A 56 2.60 3.64 -9.82
CA HIS A 56 3.60 4.51 -10.42
C HIS A 56 4.94 3.80 -10.65
N LEU A 57 5.41 3.00 -9.68
CA LEU A 57 6.67 2.29 -9.77
C LEU A 57 6.70 1.25 -10.89
N TYR A 58 5.59 0.56 -11.12
CA TYR A 58 5.47 -0.49 -12.13
C TYR A 58 4.74 -0.06 -13.40
N GLY A 59 4.41 1.23 -13.53
CA GLY A 59 3.79 1.80 -14.73
C GLY A 59 2.39 1.26 -15.04
N LEU A 60 1.61 0.91 -14.01
CA LEU A 60 0.25 0.40 -14.20
C LEU A 60 -0.70 1.56 -14.56
N SER A 61 -1.39 1.45 -15.69
CA SER A 61 -2.24 2.53 -16.22
C SER A 61 -3.57 2.69 -15.48
N SER A 62 -3.95 1.77 -14.59
CA SER A 62 -5.25 1.77 -13.93
C SER A 62 -5.15 1.37 -12.46
N LEU A 63 -5.76 2.16 -11.59
CA LEU A 63 -5.93 1.82 -10.18
C LEU A 63 -6.77 0.56 -9.98
N ARG A 64 -7.77 0.33 -10.84
CA ARG A 64 -8.59 -0.89 -10.79
C ARG A 64 -7.76 -2.13 -11.06
N ARG A 65 -6.93 -2.10 -12.10
CA ARG A 65 -5.98 -3.17 -12.40
C ARG A 65 -4.96 -3.34 -11.28
N THR A 66 -4.49 -2.23 -10.69
CA THR A 66 -3.56 -2.27 -9.56
C THR A 66 -4.19 -2.96 -8.35
N ALA A 67 -5.46 -2.71 -8.06
CA ALA A 67 -6.19 -3.38 -6.98
C ALA A 67 -6.28 -4.90 -7.21
N GLU A 68 -6.53 -5.33 -8.45
CA GLU A 68 -6.52 -6.75 -8.82
C GLU A 68 -5.12 -7.37 -8.63
N GLU A 69 -4.06 -6.70 -9.08
CA GLU A 69 -2.69 -7.19 -8.92
C GLU A 69 -2.21 -7.24 -7.47
N VAL A 70 -2.56 -6.24 -6.64
CA VAL A 70 -2.24 -6.23 -5.20
C VAL A 70 -2.92 -7.37 -4.46
N GLY A 71 -4.11 -7.80 -4.90
CA GLY A 71 -4.77 -8.98 -4.34
C GLY A 71 -4.09 -10.32 -4.68
N LEU A 72 -3.34 -10.38 -5.78
CA LEU A 72 -2.78 -11.61 -6.34
C LEU A 72 -1.27 -11.76 -6.14
N ASN A 73 -0.54 -10.65 -6.01
CA ASN A 73 0.91 -10.64 -5.96
C ASN A 73 1.42 -10.63 -4.51
N VAL A 74 2.11 -11.70 -4.13
CA VAL A 74 2.70 -11.88 -2.79
C VAL A 74 3.76 -10.81 -2.48
N ALA A 75 4.41 -10.23 -3.49
CA ALA A 75 5.40 -9.16 -3.31
C ALA A 75 4.82 -7.83 -2.82
N TYR A 76 3.49 -7.66 -2.89
CA TYR A 76 2.78 -6.43 -2.53
C TYR A 76 2.13 -6.50 -1.15
N ARG A 77 2.37 -7.59 -0.40
CA ARG A 77 1.86 -7.84 0.95
C ARG A 77 2.85 -7.48 2.05
#